data_AF-A0AAE8HQR6-F1
#
_entry.id   AF-A0AAE8HQR6-F1
#
_cell.length_a   1.000
_cell.length_b   1.000
_cell.length_c   1.000
_cell.angle_alpha   90.00
_cell.angle_beta   90.00
_cell.angle_gamma   90.00
#
_symmetry.space_group_name_H-M   'P 1'
#
loop_
_entity.id
_entity.type
_entity.pdbx_description
1 polymer ?
#
loop_
_entity_poly.entity_id
_entity_poly.type
_entity_poly.pdbx_seq_one_letter_code
_entity_poly.pdbx_strand_id
1 'polypeptide(L)'
;MSATARSGTLPAVFMRGGTSKALMLHRRDVPKDRAAREPVFLSAMDSPDPFGQQPNGMGGGVSSVSKICVVERSARPDADIDDTFLQVVVGDGWRVARGAFVRTARPLMRGAVFDDAPPPV
;
A
#
# COMPACT_ATOMS: atom_id res chain seq x y z
N MET A 1 2.36 -10.19 27.44
CA MET A 1 3.46 -9.23 27.26
C MET A 1 3.49 -8.84 25.79
N SER A 2 2.99 -7.66 25.43
CA SER A 2 2.95 -7.20 24.03
C SER A 2 4.34 -6.65 23.68
N ALA A 3 5.01 -7.27 22.71
CA ALA A 3 6.26 -6.75 22.18
C ALA A 3 5.96 -5.43 21.48
N THR A 4 6.45 -4.31 22.04
CA THR A 4 6.44 -3.02 21.35
C THR A 4 7.22 -3.19 20.06
N ALA A 5 6.52 -3.21 18.92
CA ALA A 5 7.16 -3.23 17.61
C ALA A 5 8.13 -2.05 17.54
N ARG A 6 9.42 -2.31 17.31
CA ARG A 6 10.37 -1.22 17.10
C ARG A 6 9.89 -0.40 15.91
N SER A 7 9.73 0.90 16.11
CA SER A 7 9.62 1.86 15.02
C SER A 7 10.79 1.64 14.06
N GLY A 8 10.48 1.24 12.84
CA GLY A 8 11.43 1.06 11.76
C GLY A 8 11.15 2.08 10.67
N THR A 9 12.21 2.54 9.99
CA THR A 9 12.08 3.42 8.83
C THR A 9 11.98 2.59 7.56
N LEU A 10 11.04 2.93 6.69
CA LEU A 10 10.95 2.38 5.34
C LEU A 10 11.25 3.47 4.31
N PRO A 11 12.19 3.24 3.38
CA PRO A 11 12.34 4.10 2.20
C PRO A 11 11.01 4.16 1.45
N ALA A 12 10.49 5.37 1.29
CA ALA A 12 9.19 5.59 0.67
C ALA A 12 9.18 6.90 -0.12
N VAL A 13 8.32 6.94 -1.14
CA VAL A 13 8.00 8.18 -1.87
C VAL A 13 6.51 8.43 -1.75
N PHE A 14 6.11 9.58 -1.24
CA PHE A 14 4.71 10.00 -1.26
C PHE A 14 4.48 10.86 -2.50
N MET A 15 3.67 10.36 -3.44
CA MET A 15 3.48 11.05 -4.73
C MET A 15 2.02 11.10 -5.16
N ARG A 16 1.72 12.11 -5.99
CA ARG A 16 0.44 12.23 -6.69
C ARG A 16 0.49 11.45 -8.01
N GLY A 17 -0.46 10.53 -8.20
CA GLY A 17 -0.74 9.84 -9.45
C GLY A 17 -2.16 10.16 -9.92
N GLY A 18 -2.30 10.93 -11.01
CA GLY A 18 -3.61 11.43 -11.44
C GLY A 18 -4.30 12.26 -10.35
N THR A 19 -5.52 11.86 -9.97
CA THR A 19 -6.34 12.48 -8.90
C THR A 19 -6.14 11.84 -7.52
N SER A 20 -5.16 10.94 -7.36
CA SER A 20 -4.89 10.22 -6.13
C SER A 20 -3.47 10.46 -5.62
N LYS A 21 -3.25 10.19 -4.33
CA LYS A 21 -1.92 10.15 -3.70
C LYS A 21 -1.72 8.78 -3.06
N ALA A 22 -0.49 8.29 -3.05
CA ALA A 22 -0.16 7.02 -2.43
C ALA A 22 1.29 7.00 -1.95
N LEU A 23 1.54 6.13 -0.97
CA LEU A 23 2.88 5.77 -0.54
C LEU A 23 3.47 4.74 -1.52
N MET A 24 4.54 5.11 -2.22
CA MET A 24 5.31 4.21 -3.08
C MET A 24 6.42 3.55 -2.27
N LEU A 25 6.50 2.23 -2.35
CA LEU A 25 7.49 1.42 -1.65
C LEU A 25 8.18 0.49 -2.65
N HIS A 26 9.47 0.25 -2.50
CA HIS A 26 10.14 -0.79 -3.29
C HIS A 26 9.96 -2.15 -2.62
N ARG A 27 9.65 -3.20 -3.40
CA ARG A 27 9.47 -4.57 -2.90
C ARG A 27 10.55 -5.09 -1.97
N ARG A 28 11.82 -4.70 -2.20
CA ARG A 28 12.99 -5.15 -1.44
C ARG A 28 13.02 -4.59 -0.01
N ASP A 29 12.38 -3.45 0.20
CA ASP A 29 12.35 -2.73 1.48
C ASP A 29 11.15 -3.17 2.32
N VAL A 30 10.21 -3.92 1.74
CA VAL A 30 8.98 -4.38 2.41
C VAL A 30 9.12 -5.86 2.81
N PRO A 31 8.61 -6.27 3.99
CA PRO A 31 8.57 -7.67 4.38
C PRO A 31 8.00 -8.57 3.27
N LYS A 32 8.64 -9.74 3.08
CA LYS A 32 8.18 -10.69 2.06
C LYS A 32 6.91 -11.40 2.47
N ASP A 33 6.85 -11.77 3.75
CA ASP A 33 5.69 -12.40 4.36
C ASP A 33 4.54 -11.39 4.48
N ARG A 34 3.35 -11.84 4.11
CA ARG A 34 2.13 -11.04 4.16
C ARG A 34 1.78 -10.69 5.60
N ALA A 35 1.83 -11.66 6.51
CA ALA A 35 1.46 -11.43 7.91
C ALA A 35 2.38 -10.40 8.59
N ALA A 36 3.66 -10.35 8.18
CA ALA A 36 4.59 -9.32 8.61
C ALA A 36 4.39 -7.95 7.90
N ARG A 37 3.85 -7.93 6.68
CA ARG A 37 3.69 -6.73 5.85
C ARG A 37 2.43 -5.93 6.19
N GLU A 38 1.31 -6.60 6.46
CA GLU A 38 0.03 -5.92 6.72
C GLU A 38 0.10 -4.95 7.90
N PRO A 39 0.65 -5.31 9.08
CA PRO A 39 0.73 -4.40 10.23
C PRO A 39 1.58 -3.15 9.94
N VAL A 40 2.61 -3.30 9.11
CA VAL A 40 3.48 -2.21 8.68
C VAL A 40 2.72 -1.21 7.82
N PHE A 41 1.92 -1.70 6.87
CA PHE A 41 1.13 -0.85 5.98
C PHE A 41 -0.02 -0.15 6.71
N LEU A 42 -0.68 -0.87 7.62
CA LEU A 42 -1.68 -0.32 8.50
C LEU A 42 -1.13 0.80 9.39
N SER A 43 0.01 0.56 10.02
CA SER A 43 0.69 1.58 10.83
C SER A 43 1.13 2.77 9.98
N ALA A 44 1.66 2.56 8.77
CA ALA A 44 2.10 3.64 7.90
C ALA A 44 0.93 4.54 7.42
N MET A 45 -0.28 3.99 7.33
CA MET A 45 -1.47 4.70 6.84
C MET A 45 -2.42 5.14 7.96
N ASP A 46 -2.09 4.85 9.22
CA ASP A 46 -2.94 5.04 10.40
C ASP A 46 -4.33 4.41 10.22
N SER A 47 -4.34 3.09 10.09
CA SER A 47 -5.59 2.32 10.02
C SER A 47 -5.46 1.02 10.81
N PRO A 48 -6.52 0.55 11.49
CA PRO A 48 -7.84 1.19 11.63
C PRO A 48 -7.76 2.52 12.40
N ASP A 49 -8.53 3.50 11.94
CA ASP A 49 -8.75 4.77 12.65
C ASP A 49 -10.26 4.98 12.75
N PRO A 50 -10.87 4.79 13.94
CA PRO A 50 -12.31 4.94 14.15
C PRO A 50 -12.85 6.33 13.78
N PHE A 51 -11.99 7.36 13.79
CA PHE A 51 -12.38 8.71 13.41
C PHE A 51 -12.24 8.98 11.91
N GLY A 52 -11.60 8.07 11.18
CA GLY A 52 -11.45 8.12 9.73
C GLY A 52 -10.65 9.32 9.22
N GLN A 53 -9.77 9.88 10.04
CA GLN A 53 -8.95 11.06 9.73
C GLN A 53 -7.51 10.68 9.35
N GLN A 54 -7.01 9.56 9.87
CA GLN A 54 -5.65 9.03 9.71
C GLN A 54 -4.53 10.02 10.15
N PRO A 55 -4.66 10.75 11.28
CA PRO A 55 -3.72 11.82 11.65
C PRO A 55 -2.33 11.33 12.06
N ASN A 56 -2.17 10.06 12.44
CA ASN A 56 -0.89 9.48 12.89
C ASN A 56 -0.13 8.74 11.78
N GLY A 57 -0.55 8.90 10.52
CA GLY A 57 0.03 8.19 9.38
C GLY A 57 0.02 9.04 8.11
N MET A 58 0.35 8.40 7.00
CA MET A 58 0.40 9.02 5.66
C MET A 58 -0.95 8.99 4.94
N GLY A 59 -1.97 8.41 5.56
CA GLY A 59 -3.35 8.48 5.10
C GLY A 59 -3.91 9.89 5.15
N GLY A 60 -5.07 10.09 4.53
CA GLY A 60 -5.72 11.40 4.46
C GLY A 60 -7.22 11.36 4.74
N GLY A 61 -7.71 10.30 5.37
CA GLY A 61 -9.12 10.12 5.74
C GLY A 61 -10.09 9.93 4.56
N VAL A 62 -9.57 9.89 3.32
CA VAL A 62 -10.35 9.67 2.10
C VAL A 62 -9.68 8.64 1.21
N SER A 63 -10.50 7.87 0.48
CA SER A 63 -10.01 6.74 -0.32
C SER A 63 -8.93 7.13 -1.33
N SER A 64 -8.98 8.35 -1.90
CA SER A 64 -8.02 8.86 -2.88
C SER A 64 -6.62 9.15 -2.32
N VAL A 65 -6.47 9.22 -0.99
CA VAL A 65 -5.21 9.49 -0.28
C VAL A 65 -4.82 8.33 0.66
N SER A 66 -5.66 7.30 0.79
CA SER A 66 -5.40 6.11 1.62
C SER A 66 -4.92 4.90 0.79
N LYS A 67 -3.72 5.01 0.21
CA LYS A 67 -3.24 4.09 -0.83
C LYS A 67 -1.74 3.78 -0.69
N ILE A 68 -1.37 2.54 -1.02
CA ILE A 68 0.02 2.09 -1.11
C ILE A 68 0.26 1.45 -2.49
N CYS A 69 1.44 1.67 -3.07
CA CYS A 69 1.90 0.97 -4.25
C CYS A 69 3.27 0.36 -3.95
N VAL A 70 3.40 -0.95 -4.15
CA VAL A 70 4.68 -1.65 -4.06
C VAL A 70 5.19 -1.89 -5.47
N VAL A 71 6.43 -1.49 -5.75
CA VAL A 71 7.03 -1.63 -7.08
C VAL A 71 8.29 -2.48 -7.05
N GLU A 72 8.56 -3.19 -8.13
CA GLU A 72 9.82 -3.88 -8.37
C GLU A 72 10.15 -3.98 -9.86
N ARG A 73 11.40 -4.31 -10.18
CA ARG A 73 11.79 -4.64 -11.56
C ARG A 73 11.02 -5.90 -11.99
N SER A 74 10.34 -5.81 -13.12
CA SER A 74 9.63 -6.94 -13.70
C SER A 74 10.60 -8.02 -14.20
N ALA A 75 10.22 -9.28 -14.01
CA ALA A 75 10.89 -10.43 -14.61
C ALA A 75 10.38 -10.76 -16.02
N ARG A 76 9.29 -10.10 -16.46
CA ARG A 76 8.69 -10.34 -17.77
C ARG A 76 9.42 -9.54 -18.86
N PRO A 77 9.55 -10.10 -20.07
CA PRO A 77 10.25 -9.43 -21.17
C PRO A 77 9.46 -8.24 -21.78
N ASP A 78 8.16 -8.13 -21.49
CA ASP A 78 7.26 -7.09 -22.01
C ASP A 78 6.96 -5.97 -21.00
N ALA A 79 7.61 -5.96 -19.84
CA ALA A 79 7.40 -4.95 -18.80
C ALA A 79 8.70 -4.65 -18.05
N ASP A 80 8.95 -3.37 -17.77
CA ASP A 80 10.09 -2.93 -16.97
C ASP A 80 9.83 -3.02 -15.46
N ILE A 81 8.58 -2.79 -15.04
CA ILE A 81 8.17 -2.65 -13.64
C ILE A 81 6.91 -3.48 -13.37
N ASP A 82 6.96 -4.25 -12.29
CA ASP A 82 5.79 -4.85 -11.66
C ASP A 82 5.32 -3.93 -10.52
N ASP A 83 4.02 -3.60 -10.54
CA ASP A 83 3.38 -2.83 -9.48
C ASP A 83 2.26 -3.66 -8.81
N THR A 84 2.18 -3.55 -7.47
CA THR A 84 1.11 -4.09 -6.64
C THR A 84 0.44 -2.95 -5.90
N PHE A 85 -0.84 -2.74 -6.17
CA PHE A 85 -1.61 -1.68 -5.57
C PHE A 85 -2.45 -2.17 -4.38
N LEU A 86 -2.38 -1.44 -3.27
CA LEU A 86 -3.14 -1.73 -2.06
C LEU A 86 -3.95 -0.49 -1.67
N GLN A 87 -5.27 -0.66 -1.63
CA GLN A 87 -6.15 0.27 -0.95
C GLN A 87 -6.07 0.00 0.55
N VAL A 88 -5.90 1.03 1.38
CA VAL A 88 -6.09 0.92 2.83
C VAL A 88 -7.44 1.54 3.16
N VAL A 89 -8.30 0.81 3.87
CA VAL A 89 -9.65 1.26 4.18
C VAL A 89 -9.63 2.18 5.39
N VAL A 90 -10.32 3.31 5.25
CA VAL A 90 -10.50 4.30 6.30
C VAL A 90 -11.56 3.79 7.27
N GLY A 91 -11.39 3.98 8.58
CA GLY A 91 -12.36 3.52 9.58
C GLY A 91 -12.12 2.07 10.01
N ASP A 92 -12.50 1.13 9.15
CA ASP A 92 -12.73 -0.27 9.52
C ASP A 92 -11.50 -1.21 9.39
N GLY A 93 -10.29 -0.66 9.21
CA GLY A 93 -9.04 -1.43 9.18
C GLY A 93 -8.62 -1.95 7.79
N TRP A 94 -7.99 -3.14 7.76
CA TRP A 94 -7.38 -3.69 6.54
C TRP A 94 -8.42 -4.24 5.55
N ARG A 95 -8.48 -3.70 4.33
CA ARG A 95 -9.04 -4.43 3.18
C ARG A 95 -8.17 -4.21 1.96
N VAL A 96 -7.58 -5.28 1.43
CA VAL A 96 -6.97 -5.25 0.10
C VAL A 96 -8.11 -5.14 -0.92
N ALA A 97 -8.36 -3.93 -1.42
CA ALA A 97 -9.26 -3.72 -2.54
C ALA A 97 -8.47 -3.37 -3.80
N ARG A 98 -8.93 -3.90 -4.93
CA ARG A 98 -8.42 -3.52 -6.25
C ARG A 98 -8.62 -2.02 -6.44
N GLY A 99 -7.53 -1.31 -6.73
CA GLY A 99 -7.59 0.10 -7.13
C GLY A 99 -6.59 0.39 -8.24
N ALA A 100 -6.81 1.50 -8.94
CA ALA A 100 -5.92 1.98 -9.99
C ALA A 100 -5.26 3.27 -9.51
N PHE A 101 -3.96 3.24 -9.24
CA PHE A 101 -3.18 4.41 -8.83
C PHE A 101 -2.77 5.28 -10.01
N VAL A 102 -2.48 4.68 -11.17
CA VAL A 102 -1.94 5.43 -12.30
C VAL A 102 -2.64 5.04 -13.60
N ARG A 103 -3.56 5.90 -14.05
CA ARG A 103 -4.02 5.84 -15.45
C ARG A 103 -2.91 6.33 -16.41
N THR A 104 -1.97 7.15 -15.93
CA THR A 104 -0.90 7.80 -16.72
C THR A 104 0.41 6.99 -16.85
N ALA A 105 0.80 6.16 -15.88
CA ALA A 105 2.02 5.33 -15.94
C ALA A 105 1.77 3.88 -16.39
N ARG A 106 0.50 3.52 -16.62
CA ARG A 106 0.07 2.22 -17.15
C ARG A 106 0.75 1.77 -18.45
N PRO A 107 1.25 2.64 -19.35
CA PRO A 107 2.01 2.18 -20.50
C PRO A 107 3.37 1.55 -20.15
N LEU A 108 3.94 1.89 -18.98
CA LEU A 108 5.25 1.40 -18.51
C LEU A 108 5.13 0.36 -17.39
N MET A 109 3.95 0.27 -16.77
CA MET A 109 3.68 -0.56 -15.60
C MET A 109 2.51 -1.49 -15.90
N ARG A 110 2.75 -2.80 -15.91
CA ARG A 110 1.69 -3.79 -16.11
C ARG A 110 1.41 -4.50 -14.79
N GLY A 111 0.60 -3.89 -13.92
CA GLY A 111 0.35 -4.36 -12.56
C GLY A 111 0.13 -5.86 -12.42
N ALA A 112 0.93 -6.45 -11.54
CA ALA A 112 0.68 -7.77 -11.01
C ALA A 112 -0.42 -7.63 -9.96
N VAL A 113 -1.57 -8.24 -10.24
CA VAL A 113 -2.65 -8.37 -9.26
C VAL A 113 -2.29 -9.52 -8.33
N PHE A 114 -1.97 -9.24 -7.07
CA PHE A 114 -1.97 -10.21 -5.96
C PHE A 114 -2.36 -9.45 -4.69
N ASP A 115 -3.35 -9.85 -3.90
CA ASP A 115 -3.54 -11.18 -3.30
C ASP A 115 -5.05 -11.37 -3.03
N ASP A 116 -5.75 -12.23 -3.79
CA ASP A 116 -7.21 -12.49 -3.66
C ASP A 116 -7.56 -13.33 -2.41
N ALA A 117 -6.79 -13.23 -1.31
CA ALA A 117 -7.19 -13.96 -0.11
C ALA A 117 -8.45 -13.29 0.47
N PRO A 118 -9.51 -14.06 0.75
CA PRO A 118 -10.69 -13.54 1.39
C PRO A 118 -10.30 -12.87 2.72
N PRO A 119 -11.06 -11.86 3.18
CA PRO A 119 -10.84 -11.28 4.50
C PRO A 119 -10.83 -12.43 5.53
N PRO A 120 -9.98 -12.35 6.57
CA PRO A 120 -10.03 -13.33 7.65
C PRO A 120 -11.47 -13.36 8.19
N VAL A 121 -12.00 -14.59 8.31
CA VAL A 121 -13.32 -14.87 8.91
C VAL A 121 -13.39 -14.42 10.35
#